data_AF-A0A8J2HJP2-F1
#
_entry.id   AF-A0A8J2HJP2-F1
#
_cell.length_a   1.000
_cell.length_b   1.000
_cell.length_c   1.000
_cell.angle_alpha   90.00
_cell.angle_beta   90.00
_cell.angle_gamma   90.00
#
_symmetry.space_group_name_H-M   'P 1'
#
loop_
_entity.id
_entity.type
_entity.pdbx_description
1 polymer ?
#
loop_
_entity_poly.entity_id
_entity_poly.type
_entity_poly.pdbx_seq_one_letter_code
_entity_poly.pdbx_strand_id
1 'polypeptide(L)'
;MAFRHTWRLLSKNIIPAMSVGIVFARSDEKKDTEDEKIVKVQMPNFDKLNYDFMIKQSAVEVVNSASQALTIAYTAIESTSREYRLLLSKLMSLIEETLIYEVSDEHEDLIIAVRSDVNNKKKILNDLLIYMDYVQRMVEAASVVSNSAGMENLAMTLCERMDDALKHKDREIHDNNLLEKHKLINISFLIDL
;
A
#
# COMPACT_ATOMS: atom_id res chain seq x y z
N MET A 1 -35.39 33.94 -8.04
CA MET A 1 -34.65 33.90 -9.32
C MET A 1 -33.30 34.58 -9.11
N ALA A 2 -32.24 34.08 -9.74
CA ALA A 2 -30.85 34.58 -9.73
C ALA A 2 -29.92 34.13 -8.59
N PHE A 3 -29.56 32.84 -8.56
CA PHE A 3 -28.28 32.38 -7.98
C PHE A 3 -27.77 31.15 -8.73
N ARG A 4 -27.45 31.32 -10.02
CA ARG A 4 -26.99 30.22 -10.89
C ARG A 4 -25.84 30.56 -11.83
N HIS A 5 -25.02 31.58 -11.56
CA HIS A 5 -24.03 32.00 -12.57
C HIS A 5 -22.59 32.29 -12.14
N THR A 6 -22.11 31.69 -11.04
CA THR A 6 -20.71 31.90 -10.60
C THR A 6 -19.91 30.63 -10.28
N TRP A 7 -20.35 29.44 -10.71
CA TRP A 7 -19.56 28.19 -10.52
C TRP A 7 -18.78 27.71 -11.76
N ARG A 8 -18.79 28.44 -12.88
CA ARG A 8 -18.27 27.93 -14.17
C ARG A 8 -16.80 28.22 -14.48
N LEU A 9 -16.00 28.63 -13.50
CA LEU A 9 -14.62 29.09 -13.74
C LEU A 9 -13.52 28.40 -12.91
N LEU A 10 -13.83 27.35 -12.15
CA LEU A 10 -12.82 26.61 -11.36
C LEU A 10 -12.66 25.13 -11.75
N SER A 11 -13.25 24.67 -12.86
CA SER A 11 -13.14 23.28 -13.32
C SER A 11 -12.48 23.14 -14.69
N LYS A 12 -11.34 23.80 -14.90
CA LYS A 12 -10.44 23.50 -16.03
C LYS A 12 -9.02 23.42 -15.49
N ASN A 13 -8.43 22.24 -15.66
CA ASN A 13 -7.03 21.84 -15.41
C ASN A 13 -6.78 20.94 -14.20
N ILE A 14 -7.34 19.72 -14.22
CA ILE A 14 -6.61 18.52 -13.77
C ILE A 14 -7.08 17.34 -14.65
N ILE A 15 -6.28 16.98 -15.65
CA ILE A 15 -6.34 15.66 -16.30
C ILE A 15 -4.96 15.04 -16.07
N PRO A 16 -4.81 13.96 -15.29
CA PRO A 16 -3.64 13.12 -15.39
C PRO A 16 -3.85 12.23 -16.62
N ALA A 17 -3.11 12.49 -17.69
CA ALA A 17 -3.09 11.62 -18.86
C ALA A 17 -2.31 10.33 -18.51
N MET A 18 -3.01 9.32 -17.99
CA MET A 18 -2.57 7.93 -18.06
C MET A 18 -3.07 7.31 -19.36
N SER A 19 -2.21 7.28 -20.38
CA SER A 19 -2.20 6.26 -21.43
C SER A 19 -1.15 6.64 -22.48
N VAL A 20 0.05 6.04 -22.42
CA VAL A 20 0.84 5.87 -23.64
C VAL A 20 0.45 4.52 -24.20
N GLY A 21 -0.68 4.51 -24.91
CA GLY A 21 -1.02 3.43 -25.81
C GLY A 21 0.02 3.39 -26.93
N ILE A 22 0.45 2.19 -27.29
CA ILE A 22 1.28 1.93 -28.47
C ILE A 22 0.55 2.50 -29.69
N VAL A 23 1.13 3.52 -30.33
CA VAL A 23 0.63 4.04 -31.61
C VAL A 23 1.02 3.03 -32.69
N PHE A 24 0.07 2.19 -33.10
CA PHE A 24 0.18 1.49 -34.38
C PHE A 24 0.02 2.53 -35.49
N ALA A 25 1.09 2.78 -36.24
CA ALA A 25 1.05 3.59 -37.44
C ALA A 25 0.13 2.90 -38.48
N ARG A 26 -0.95 3.59 -38.84
CA ARG A 26 -1.82 3.22 -39.96
C ARG A 26 -1.16 3.75 -41.23
N SER A 27 -0.70 2.85 -42.09
CA SER A 27 -0.30 3.22 -43.45
C SER A 27 -1.56 3.43 -44.28
N ASP A 28 -1.92 4.69 -44.51
CA ASP A 28 -2.82 5.04 -45.61
C ASP A 28 -1.95 5.33 -46.84
N GLU A 29 -2.03 4.45 -47.85
CA GLU A 29 -1.51 4.71 -49.19
C GLU A 29 -2.32 5.83 -49.85
N LYS A 30 -1.68 6.96 -50.18
CA LYS A 30 -2.00 7.78 -51.35
C LYS A 30 -0.74 8.42 -51.96
N LYS A 31 -0.45 8.00 -53.20
CA LYS A 31 0.25 8.68 -54.31
C LYS A 31 -0.15 10.16 -54.45
N ASP A 32 0.60 11.13 -54.99
CA ASP A 32 1.91 11.29 -55.64
C ASP A 32 2.25 12.80 -55.50
N THR A 33 3.52 13.19 -55.34
CA THR A 33 4.23 14.23 -56.14
C THR A 33 5.61 14.55 -55.56
N GLU A 34 6.53 14.77 -56.49
CA GLU A 34 7.98 14.89 -56.37
C GLU A 34 8.43 16.13 -55.60
N ASP A 35 9.28 15.92 -54.59
CA ASP A 35 10.43 16.77 -54.27
C ASP A 35 11.37 15.96 -53.37
N GLU A 36 12.44 15.44 -53.96
CA GLU A 36 13.48 14.67 -53.28
C GLU A 36 14.29 15.55 -52.30
N LYS A 37 13.72 15.84 -51.14
CA LYS A 37 14.51 15.87 -49.92
C LYS A 37 14.39 14.48 -49.33
N ILE A 38 15.41 13.66 -49.55
CA ILE A 38 15.68 12.48 -48.73
C ILE A 38 15.85 13.01 -47.30
N VAL A 39 14.72 13.16 -46.59
CA VAL A 39 14.70 13.14 -45.15
C VAL A 39 15.29 11.77 -44.86
N LYS A 40 16.57 11.75 -44.46
CA LYS A 40 17.09 10.62 -43.72
C LYS A 40 16.20 10.52 -42.50
N VAL A 41 15.10 9.78 -42.64
CA VAL A 41 14.36 9.22 -41.53
C VAL A 41 15.43 8.40 -40.85
N GLN A 42 16.05 8.99 -39.81
CA GLN A 42 16.89 8.23 -38.92
C GLN A 42 15.96 7.16 -38.40
N MET A 43 16.14 5.93 -38.89
CA MET A 43 15.46 4.77 -38.37
C MET A 43 15.57 4.85 -36.84
N PRO A 44 14.46 4.73 -36.09
CA PRO A 44 14.54 4.66 -34.64
C PRO A 44 15.58 3.62 -34.28
N ASN A 45 16.58 4.02 -33.51
CA ASN A 45 17.76 3.22 -33.23
C ASN A 45 17.34 1.81 -32.77
N PHE A 46 17.53 0.80 -33.61
CA PHE A 46 17.07 -0.58 -33.37
C PHE A 46 17.78 -1.23 -32.16
N ASP A 47 18.83 -0.58 -31.62
CA ASP A 47 19.49 -0.94 -30.36
C ASP A 47 18.54 -0.91 -29.15
N LYS A 48 17.42 -0.16 -29.23
CA LYS A 48 16.35 -0.16 -28.19
C LYS A 48 15.38 -1.33 -28.30
N LEU A 49 15.47 -2.14 -29.35
CA LEU A 49 14.65 -3.34 -29.58
C LEU A 49 15.41 -4.64 -29.26
N ASN A 50 16.45 -4.56 -28.43
CA ASN A 50 17.20 -5.73 -27.98
C ASN A 50 16.50 -6.37 -26.78
N TYR A 51 16.42 -7.71 -26.74
CA TYR A 51 15.82 -8.46 -25.63
C TYR A 51 16.44 -8.11 -24.27
N ASP A 52 17.73 -7.80 -24.23
CA ASP A 52 18.42 -7.33 -23.00
C ASP A 52 17.77 -6.07 -22.41
N PHE A 53 17.44 -5.10 -23.27
CA PHE A 53 16.77 -3.87 -22.84
C PHE A 53 15.37 -4.17 -22.29
N MET A 54 14.60 -5.03 -22.98
CA MET A 54 13.26 -5.42 -22.54
C MET A 54 13.29 -6.18 -21.21
N ILE A 55 14.27 -7.06 -20.99
CA ILE A 55 14.47 -7.79 -19.74
C ILE A 55 14.77 -6.82 -18.59
N LYS A 56 15.68 -5.87 -18.79
CA LYS A 56 16.01 -4.83 -17.79
C LYS A 56 14.81 -3.94 -17.47
N GLN A 57 14.06 -3.52 -18.49
CA GLN A 57 12.85 -2.73 -18.29
C GLN A 57 11.79 -3.49 -17.49
N SER A 58 11.57 -4.77 -17.80
CA SER A 58 10.66 -5.62 -17.04
C SER A 58 11.11 -5.80 -15.59
N ALA A 59 12.41 -5.97 -15.35
CA ALA A 59 12.96 -6.04 -13.99
C ALA A 59 12.70 -4.76 -13.19
N VAL A 60 12.85 -3.58 -13.81
CA VAL A 60 12.50 -2.29 -13.18
C VAL A 60 11.03 -2.23 -12.78
N GLU A 61 10.13 -2.67 -13.67
CA GLU A 61 8.68 -2.67 -13.43
C GLU A 61 8.28 -3.61 -12.29
N VAL A 62 8.87 -4.81 -12.24
CA VAL A 62 8.65 -5.79 -11.17
C VAL A 62 9.16 -5.25 -9.84
N VAL A 63 10.37 -4.69 -9.79
CA VAL A 63 10.92 -4.07 -8.58
C VAL A 63 10.03 -2.93 -8.10
N ASN A 64 9.57 -2.04 -9.00
CA ASN A 64 8.70 -0.92 -8.64
C ASN A 64 7.37 -1.38 -8.05
N SER A 65 6.74 -2.37 -8.69
CA SER A 65 5.48 -2.95 -8.22
C SER A 65 5.64 -3.61 -6.85
N ALA A 66 6.72 -4.37 -6.65
CA ALA A 66 7.04 -4.99 -5.37
C ALA A 66 7.25 -3.94 -4.27
N SER A 67 8.03 -2.90 -4.59
CA SER A 67 8.28 -1.77 -3.69
C SER A 67 7.00 -1.04 -3.30
N GLN A 68 6.07 -0.84 -4.24
CA GLN A 68 4.80 -0.16 -3.97
C GLN A 68 3.91 -1.00 -3.07
N ALA A 69 3.78 -2.30 -3.36
CA ALA A 69 3.00 -3.20 -2.51
C ALA A 69 3.56 -3.28 -1.10
N LEU A 70 4.89 -3.30 -0.95
CA LEU A 70 5.58 -3.25 0.33
C LEU A 70 5.22 -1.98 1.10
N THR A 71 5.30 -0.82 0.45
CA THR A 71 4.93 0.46 1.06
C THR A 71 3.49 0.49 1.52
N ILE A 72 2.56 0.02 0.68
CA ILE A 72 1.14 -0.04 1.04
C ILE A 72 0.92 -0.98 2.22
N ALA A 73 1.53 -2.17 2.21
CA ALA A 73 1.37 -3.18 3.25
C ALA A 73 1.84 -2.67 4.62
N TYR A 74 3.09 -2.20 4.74
CA TYR A 74 3.61 -1.78 6.04
C TYR A 74 2.88 -0.52 6.55
N THR A 75 2.51 0.41 5.67
CA THR A 75 1.79 1.64 6.07
C THR A 75 0.38 1.31 6.55
N ALA A 76 -0.30 0.37 5.90
CA ALA A 76 -1.61 -0.12 6.33
C ALA A 76 -1.53 -0.83 7.70
N ILE A 77 -0.48 -1.64 7.92
CA ILE A 77 -0.21 -2.28 9.21
C ILE A 77 0.00 -1.24 10.30
N GLU A 78 0.82 -0.21 10.05
CA GLU A 78 1.10 0.85 11.02
C GLU A 78 -0.18 1.62 11.39
N SER A 79 -0.95 2.07 10.40
CA SER A 79 -2.19 2.81 10.63
C SER A 79 -3.22 1.97 11.37
N THR A 80 -3.41 0.72 10.96
CA THR A 80 -4.38 -0.20 11.58
C THR A 80 -3.95 -0.54 13.01
N SER A 81 -2.66 -0.75 13.25
CA SER A 81 -2.12 -1.01 14.59
C SER A 81 -2.34 0.17 15.52
N ARG A 82 -2.14 1.40 15.04
CA ARG A 82 -2.41 2.62 15.82
C ARG A 82 -3.88 2.72 16.22
N GLU A 83 -4.80 2.54 15.26
CA GLU A 83 -6.24 2.54 15.53
C GLU A 83 -6.64 1.43 16.49
N TYR A 84 -6.08 0.23 16.29
CA TYR A 84 -6.29 -0.91 17.16
C TYR A 84 -5.90 -0.59 18.61
N ARG A 85 -4.70 -0.03 18.83
CA ARG A 85 -4.24 0.38 20.16
C ARG A 85 -5.13 1.46 20.77
N LEU A 86 -5.59 2.44 20.00
CA LEU A 86 -6.51 3.47 20.51
C LEU A 86 -7.84 2.89 20.98
N LEU A 87 -8.46 2.01 20.17
CA LEU A 87 -9.70 1.34 20.53
C LEU A 87 -9.50 0.41 21.74
N LEU A 88 -8.36 -0.27 21.79
CA LEU A 88 -8.01 -1.14 22.90
C LEU A 88 -7.83 -0.35 24.20
N SER A 89 -7.12 0.77 24.17
CA SER A 89 -6.99 1.68 25.31
C SER A 89 -8.35 2.25 25.74
N LYS A 90 -9.21 2.64 24.79
CA LYS A 90 -10.57 3.10 25.11
C LYS A 90 -11.37 2.00 25.81
N LEU A 91 -11.33 0.77 25.29
CA LEU A 91 -12.00 -0.37 25.91
C LEU A 91 -11.49 -0.62 27.33
N MET A 92 -10.18 -0.45 27.56
CA MET A 92 -9.59 -0.58 28.89
C MET A 92 -10.16 0.45 29.85
N SER A 93 -10.15 1.74 29.48
CA SER A 93 -10.71 2.80 30.33
C SER A 93 -12.17 2.56 30.67
N LEU A 94 -12.99 2.15 29.69
CA LEU A 94 -14.41 1.87 29.93
C LEU A 94 -14.62 0.70 30.90
N ILE A 95 -13.80 -0.36 30.82
CA ILE A 95 -13.86 -1.50 31.75
C ILE A 95 -13.35 -1.10 33.14
N GLU A 96 -12.30 -0.30 33.24
CA GLU A 96 -11.79 0.18 34.53
C GLU A 96 -12.83 1.04 35.27
N GLU A 97 -13.59 1.86 34.54
CA GLU A 97 -14.68 2.65 35.10
C GLU A 97 -15.77 1.78 35.74
N THR A 98 -16.09 0.60 35.18
CA THR A 98 -17.08 -0.32 35.79
C THR A 98 -16.60 -0.96 37.09
N LEU A 99 -15.29 -0.92 37.37
CA LEU A 99 -14.73 -1.44 38.63
C LEU A 99 -14.83 -0.42 39.77
N ILE A 100 -14.87 0.86 39.42
CA ILE A 100 -14.83 1.97 40.38
C ILE A 100 -16.25 2.49 40.64
N TYR A 101 -17.12 2.46 39.64
CA TYR A 101 -18.43 3.07 39.67
C TYR A 101 -19.53 2.10 39.23
N GLU A 102 -20.74 2.33 39.73
CA GLU A 102 -21.95 1.74 39.15
C GLU A 102 -22.23 2.45 37.81
N VAL A 103 -22.25 1.68 36.74
CA VAL A 103 -22.36 2.19 35.36
C VAL A 103 -23.76 1.98 34.80
N SER A 104 -24.18 2.82 33.85
CA SER A 104 -25.48 2.71 33.21
C SER A 104 -25.50 1.66 32.09
N ASP A 105 -26.69 1.22 31.69
CA ASP A 105 -26.90 0.36 30.52
C ASP A 105 -26.24 0.93 29.25
N GLU A 106 -26.29 2.27 29.07
CA GLU A 106 -25.64 2.95 27.94
C GLU A 106 -24.11 2.75 27.93
N HIS A 107 -23.49 2.69 29.11
CA HIS A 107 -22.06 2.43 29.26
C HIS A 107 -21.70 0.98 28.91
N GLU A 108 -22.54 0.04 29.31
CA GLU A 108 -22.39 -1.38 28.93
C GLU A 108 -22.51 -1.56 27.41
N ASP A 109 -23.47 -0.89 26.77
CA ASP A 109 -23.62 -0.88 25.31
C ASP A 109 -22.36 -0.33 24.61
N LEU A 110 -21.77 0.74 25.15
CA LEU A 110 -20.51 1.29 24.65
C LEU A 110 -19.35 0.30 24.78
N ILE A 111 -19.25 -0.45 25.87
CA ILE A 111 -18.24 -1.50 26.05
C ILE A 111 -18.41 -2.59 24.99
N ILE A 112 -19.65 -3.02 24.73
CA ILE A 112 -19.95 -4.04 23.72
C ILE A 112 -19.56 -3.53 22.32
N ALA A 113 -19.93 -2.30 21.98
CA ALA A 113 -19.63 -1.69 20.69
C ALA A 113 -18.10 -1.57 20.47
N VAL A 114 -17.37 -1.00 21.44
CA VAL A 114 -15.91 -0.84 21.33
C VAL A 114 -15.22 -2.21 21.29
N ARG A 115 -15.71 -3.21 22.03
CA ARG A 115 -15.19 -4.59 21.95
C ARG A 115 -15.34 -5.19 20.55
N SER A 116 -16.49 -4.96 19.91
CA SER A 116 -16.71 -5.38 18.52
C SER A 116 -15.70 -4.71 17.57
N ASP A 117 -15.49 -3.40 17.72
CA ASP A 117 -14.53 -2.65 16.89
C ASP A 117 -13.08 -3.13 17.08
N VAL A 118 -12.67 -3.38 18.32
CA VAL A 118 -11.35 -3.96 18.65
C VAL A 118 -11.17 -5.31 17.95
N ASN A 119 -12.16 -6.20 18.03
CA ASN A 119 -12.10 -7.52 17.39
C ASN A 119 -12.05 -7.41 15.86
N ASN A 120 -12.83 -6.49 15.27
CA ASN A 120 -12.81 -6.24 13.84
C ASN A 120 -11.44 -5.73 13.38
N LYS A 121 -10.85 -4.76 14.08
CA LYS A 121 -9.51 -4.23 13.77
C LYS A 121 -8.42 -5.29 13.94
N LYS A 122 -8.52 -6.14 14.95
CA LYS A 122 -7.61 -7.29 15.14
C LYS A 122 -7.65 -8.25 13.95
N LYS A 123 -8.85 -8.53 13.43
CA LYS A 123 -9.02 -9.35 12.22
C LYS A 123 -8.36 -8.71 11.00
N ILE A 124 -8.65 -7.44 10.74
CA ILE A 124 -8.04 -6.69 9.62
C ILE A 124 -6.52 -6.68 9.73
N LEU A 125 -5.99 -6.47 10.94
CA LEU A 125 -4.55 -6.50 11.18
C LEU A 125 -3.95 -7.87 10.84
N ASN A 126 -4.58 -8.97 11.26
CA ASN A 126 -4.13 -10.32 10.90
C ASN A 126 -4.13 -10.55 9.38
N ASP A 127 -5.18 -10.10 8.69
CA ASP A 127 -5.26 -10.21 7.23
C ASP A 127 -4.14 -9.41 6.54
N LEU A 128 -3.80 -8.23 7.06
CA LEU A 128 -2.69 -7.40 6.58
C LEU A 128 -1.31 -8.04 6.84
N LEU A 129 -1.14 -8.71 7.99
CA LEU A 129 0.10 -9.45 8.28
C LEU A 129 0.31 -10.60 7.29
N ILE A 130 -0.75 -11.35 7.00
CA ILE A 130 -0.71 -12.40 5.97
C ILE A 130 -0.39 -11.79 4.60
N TYR A 131 -1.01 -10.67 4.26
CA TYR A 131 -0.71 -9.95 3.01
C TYR A 131 0.76 -9.53 2.92
N MET A 132 1.34 -8.99 4.00
CA MET A 132 2.74 -8.60 4.06
C MET A 132 3.69 -9.78 3.86
N ASP A 133 3.37 -10.97 4.37
CA ASP A 133 4.17 -12.18 4.13
C ASP A 133 4.19 -12.58 2.63
N TYR A 134 3.09 -12.37 1.90
CA TYR A 134 3.07 -12.56 0.44
C TYR A 134 3.85 -11.47 -0.30
N VAL A 135 3.78 -10.23 0.18
CA VAL A 135 4.57 -9.12 -0.38
C VAL A 135 6.07 -9.36 -0.18
N GLN A 136 6.49 -9.92 0.95
CA GLN A 136 7.88 -10.32 1.18
C GLN A 136 8.34 -11.32 0.11
N ARG A 137 7.57 -12.37 -0.17
CA ARG A 137 7.88 -13.35 -1.24
C ARG A 137 7.94 -12.70 -2.62
N MET A 138 7.08 -11.72 -2.87
CA MET A 138 7.10 -10.96 -4.13
C MET A 138 8.37 -10.12 -4.24
N VAL A 139 8.82 -9.49 -3.15
CA VAL A 139 10.10 -8.77 -3.10
C VAL A 139 11.28 -9.71 -3.34
N GLU A 140 11.32 -10.85 -2.66
CA GLU A 140 12.36 -11.87 -2.85
C GLU A 140 12.46 -12.30 -4.33
N ALA A 141 11.32 -12.58 -4.98
CA ALA A 141 11.27 -12.90 -6.40
C ALA A 141 11.73 -11.73 -7.29
N ALA A 142 11.30 -10.50 -7.00
CA ALA A 142 11.70 -9.29 -7.73
C ALA A 142 13.21 -9.04 -7.64
N SER A 143 13.81 -9.28 -6.48
CA SER A 143 15.26 -9.19 -6.28
C SER A 143 16.01 -10.25 -7.10
N VAL A 144 15.50 -11.48 -7.20
CA VAL A 144 16.09 -12.52 -8.05
C VAL A 144 16.00 -12.15 -9.53
N VAL A 145 14.84 -11.65 -9.99
CA VAL A 145 14.64 -11.21 -11.37
C VAL A 145 15.58 -10.07 -11.75
N SER A 146 15.68 -9.05 -10.90
CA SER A 146 16.55 -7.89 -11.15
C SER A 146 18.04 -8.25 -11.12
N ASN A 147 18.47 -9.11 -10.20
CA ASN A 147 19.84 -9.64 -10.20
C ASN A 147 20.14 -10.42 -11.49
N SER A 148 19.21 -11.29 -11.93
CA SER A 148 19.36 -12.05 -13.18
C SER A 148 19.41 -11.17 -14.44
N ALA A 149 18.86 -9.95 -14.37
CA ALA A 149 18.94 -8.94 -15.43
C ALA A 149 20.22 -8.09 -15.39
N GLY A 150 21.17 -8.38 -14.48
CA GLY A 150 22.38 -7.57 -14.25
C GLY A 150 22.08 -6.23 -13.60
N MET A 151 21.06 -6.17 -12.74
CA MET A 151 20.62 -4.99 -12.02
C MET A 151 20.74 -5.18 -10.51
N GLU A 152 21.92 -5.59 -10.04
CA GLU A 152 22.20 -5.96 -8.65
C GLU A 152 21.93 -4.79 -7.68
N ASN A 153 22.22 -3.56 -8.11
CA ASN A 153 21.93 -2.37 -7.30
C ASN A 153 20.44 -2.21 -7.01
N LEU A 154 19.56 -2.52 -7.98
CA LEU A 154 18.11 -2.48 -7.76
C LEU A 154 17.65 -3.57 -6.80
N ALA A 155 18.20 -4.79 -6.95
CA ALA A 155 17.92 -5.89 -6.05
C ALA A 155 18.32 -5.54 -4.61
N MET A 156 19.52 -4.97 -4.43
CA MET A 156 20.04 -4.58 -3.12
C MET A 156 19.15 -3.52 -2.46
N THR A 157 18.83 -2.44 -3.17
CA THR A 157 17.94 -1.39 -2.65
C THR A 157 16.56 -1.93 -2.28
N LEU A 158 16.03 -2.88 -3.05
CA LEU A 158 14.74 -3.49 -2.73
C LEU A 158 14.80 -4.35 -1.45
N CYS A 159 15.88 -5.12 -1.27
CA CYS A 159 16.11 -5.90 -0.05
C CYS A 159 16.27 -5.00 1.18
N GLU A 160 17.03 -3.91 1.09
CA GLU A 160 17.18 -2.94 2.20
C GLU A 160 15.82 -2.36 2.62
N ARG A 161 14.98 -1.99 1.63
CA ARG A 161 13.63 -1.50 1.91
C ARG A 161 12.75 -2.56 2.55
N MET A 162 12.90 -3.83 2.17
CA MET A 162 12.20 -4.94 2.80
C MET A 162 12.60 -5.10 4.25
N ASP A 163 13.91 -5.09 4.55
CA ASP A 163 14.42 -5.22 5.91
C ASP A 163 13.89 -4.09 6.81
N ASP A 164 13.88 -2.86 6.31
CA ASP A 164 13.34 -1.73 7.06
C ASP A 164 11.82 -1.86 7.28
N ALA A 165 11.06 -2.23 6.25
CA ALA A 165 9.62 -2.46 6.36
C ALA A 165 9.29 -3.59 7.35
N LEU A 166 10.08 -4.67 7.38
CA LEU A 166 9.93 -5.77 8.32
C LEU A 166 10.24 -5.33 9.76
N LYS A 167 11.30 -4.54 9.99
CA LYS A 167 11.56 -3.95 11.32
C LYS A 167 10.44 -3.04 11.79
N HIS A 168 9.79 -2.30 10.88
CA HIS A 168 8.61 -1.49 11.20
C HIS A 168 7.42 -2.38 11.59
N LYS A 169 7.11 -3.40 10.77
CA LYS A 169 6.07 -4.39 11.08
C LYS A 169 6.27 -5.04 12.45
N ASP A 170 7.48 -5.51 12.73
CA ASP A 170 7.78 -6.25 13.95
C ASP A 170 7.65 -5.37 15.20
N ARG A 171 8.01 -4.08 15.10
CA ARG A 171 7.74 -3.10 16.17
C ARG A 171 6.25 -2.94 16.43
N GLU A 172 5.45 -2.77 15.38
CA GLU A 172 3.98 -2.63 15.54
C GLU A 172 3.35 -3.88 16.18
N ILE A 173 3.77 -5.07 15.76
CA ILE A 173 3.35 -6.33 16.38
C ILE A 173 3.76 -6.39 17.85
N HIS A 174 5.01 -6.02 18.16
CA HIS A 174 5.53 -6.01 19.52
C HIS A 174 4.71 -5.09 20.43
N ASP A 175 4.47 -3.85 19.99
CA ASP A 175 3.73 -2.85 20.76
C ASP A 175 2.25 -3.26 20.98
N ASN A 176 1.63 -3.85 19.96
CA ASN A 176 0.28 -4.41 20.08
C ASN A 176 0.23 -5.53 21.13
N ASN A 177 1.20 -6.45 21.08
CA ASN A 177 1.29 -7.56 22.03
C ASN A 177 1.59 -7.09 23.46
N LEU A 178 2.41 -6.05 23.64
CA LEU A 178 2.65 -5.46 24.96
C LEU A 178 1.35 -4.92 25.57
N LEU A 179 0.57 -4.17 24.78
CA LEU A 179 -0.71 -3.63 25.24
C LEU A 179 -1.73 -4.74 25.55
N GLU A 180 -1.77 -5.80 24.73
CA GLU A 180 -2.62 -6.97 24.99
C GLU A 180 -2.19 -7.75 26.25
N LYS A 181 -0.89 -7.90 26.50
CA LYS A 181 -0.39 -8.63 27.68
C LYS A 181 -0.67 -7.88 28.98
N HIS A 182 -0.52 -6.55 28.98
CA HIS A 182 -0.93 -5.72 30.11
C HIS A 182 -2.41 -5.94 30.49
N LYS A 183 -3.23 -6.33 29.50
CA LYS A 183 -4.68 -6.56 29.64
C LYS A 183 -5.05 -7.98 30.11
N LEU A 184 -4.34 -9.04 29.71
CA LEU A 184 -4.66 -10.41 30.18
C LEU A 184 -4.54 -10.54 31.70
N ILE A 185 -3.62 -9.78 32.30
CA ILE A 185 -3.45 -9.72 33.76
C ILE A 185 -4.65 -9.03 34.44
N ASN A 186 -5.19 -7.96 33.85
CA ASN A 186 -6.33 -7.23 34.43
C ASN A 186 -7.69 -7.90 34.17
N ILE A 187 -7.89 -8.58 33.03
CA ILE A 187 -9.17 -9.22 32.69
C ILE A 187 -9.32 -10.61 33.32
N SER A 188 -8.23 -11.37 33.50
CA SER A 188 -8.28 -12.65 34.24
C SER A 188 -8.82 -12.46 35.66
N PHE A 189 -8.61 -11.30 36.27
CA PHE A 189 -9.13 -10.98 37.61
C PHE A 189 -10.64 -10.70 37.63
N LEU A 190 -11.26 -10.49 36.45
CA LEU A 190 -12.67 -10.08 36.30
C LEU A 190 -13.59 -11.17 35.78
N ILE A 191 -13.06 -12.33 35.38
CA ILE A 191 -13.85 -13.48 34.91
C ILE A 191 -14.10 -14.48 36.07
N ASP A 192 -13.42 -14.32 37.21
CA ASP A 192 -13.58 -15.16 38.40
C ASP A 192 -14.56 -14.59 39.47
N LEU A 193 -15.41 -13.63 39.09
CA LEU A 193 -16.48 -13.04 39.91
C LEU A 193 -17.81 -13.05 39.14
#